data_AF-A0A3D9SNA8-F1
#
_entry.id   AF-A0A3D9SNA8-F1
#
_cell.length_a   1.000
_cell.length_b   1.000
_cell.length_c   1.000
_cell.angle_alpha   90.00
_cell.angle_beta   90.00
_cell.angle_gamma   90.00
#
_symmetry.space_group_name_H-M   'P 1'
#
loop_
_entity.id
_entity.type
_entity.pdbx_description
1 polymer ?
#
loop_
_entity_poly.entity_id
_entity_poly.type
_entity_poly.pdbx_seq_one_letter_code
_entity_poly.pdbx_strand_id
1 'polypeptide(L)'
;MPSTNVKAISESTREKLKLAVGHLETFLNQYALPQLTSEDQGSDSELFYKGLLADLRHMLVFSEVAYEKLGVALRRPNFDTDFAERGLYDVYHQCVNAFFYPKNECYSEDGRYAYTGQDAIRFRKKPIRAARDIVLTVSKIFEELRDDLSYYESDYMTQRRMQGQK
;
A
#
# COMPACT_ATOMS: atom_id res chain seq x y z
N MET A 1 25.35 -4.27 10.01
CA MET A 1 24.16 -3.61 9.46
C MET A 1 24.51 -2.13 9.29
N PRO A 2 24.37 -1.51 8.11
CA PRO A 2 24.40 -0.05 8.08
C PRO A 2 23.30 0.39 9.04
N SER A 3 23.58 1.37 9.90
CA SER A 3 22.60 1.90 10.84
C SER A 3 21.47 2.52 10.04
N THR A 4 20.49 1.71 9.67
CA THR A 4 19.26 2.13 9.00
C THR A 4 18.69 3.27 9.81
N ASN A 5 18.66 4.47 9.23
CA ASN A 5 18.17 5.64 9.94
C ASN A 5 16.64 5.53 10.02
N VAL A 6 16.15 4.80 11.04
CA VAL A 6 14.73 4.49 11.25
C VAL A 6 13.88 5.75 11.26
N LYS A 7 14.41 6.86 11.77
CA LYS A 7 13.74 8.15 11.76
C LYS A 7 13.54 8.68 10.34
N ALA A 8 14.60 8.72 9.54
CA ALA A 8 14.52 9.19 8.14
C ALA A 8 13.60 8.30 7.29
N ILE A 9 13.64 6.98 7.49
CA ILE A 9 12.70 6.06 6.82
C ILE A 9 11.27 6.34 7.27
N SER A 10 11.03 6.52 8.57
CA SER A 10 9.69 6.86 9.09
C SER A 10 9.14 8.15 8.50
N GLU A 11 9.99 9.17 8.32
CA GLU A 11 9.62 10.45 7.67
C GLU A 11 9.25 10.23 6.19
N SER A 12 10.12 9.55 5.43
CA SER A 12 9.90 9.22 4.01
C SER A 12 8.62 8.38 3.82
N THR A 13 8.47 7.31 4.58
CA THR A 13 7.29 6.44 4.56
C THR A 13 6.02 7.22 4.86
N ARG A 14 6.04 8.11 5.85
CA ARG A 14 4.88 8.91 6.22
C ARG A 14 4.46 9.86 5.09
N GLU A 15 5.40 10.51 4.41
CA GLU A 15 5.07 11.37 3.26
C GLU A 15 4.51 10.56 2.08
N LYS A 16 5.07 9.37 1.79
CA LYS A 16 4.52 8.47 0.77
C LYS A 16 3.10 7.99 1.09
N LEU A 17 2.83 7.62 2.34
CA LEU A 17 1.49 7.25 2.80
C LEU A 17 0.50 8.42 2.64
N LYS A 18 0.93 9.64 2.97
CA LYS A 18 0.10 10.84 2.78
C LYS A 18 -0.31 11.04 1.33
N LEU A 19 0.59 10.81 0.37
CA LEU A 19 0.29 10.87 -1.05
C LEU A 19 -0.70 9.77 -1.46
N ALA A 20 -0.48 8.53 -1.01
CA ALA A 20 -1.38 7.41 -1.28
C ALA A 20 -2.81 7.68 -0.74
N VAL A 21 -2.92 8.13 0.51
CA VAL A 21 -4.18 8.53 1.15
C VAL A 21 -4.88 9.59 0.32
N GLY A 22 -4.19 10.67 -0.07
CA GLY A 22 -4.77 11.73 -0.87
C GLY A 22 -5.34 11.26 -2.21
N HIS A 23 -4.64 10.36 -2.91
CA HIS A 23 -5.12 9.77 -4.16
C HIS A 23 -6.33 8.85 -3.94
N LEU A 24 -6.26 7.96 -2.96
CA LEU A 24 -7.32 7.01 -2.63
C LEU A 24 -8.59 7.74 -2.19
N GLU A 25 -8.48 8.71 -1.28
CA GLU A 25 -9.59 9.51 -0.78
C GLU A 25 -10.26 10.29 -1.92
N THR A 26 -9.47 10.95 -2.78
CA THR A 26 -10.00 11.69 -3.93
C THR A 26 -10.82 10.77 -4.85
N PHE A 27 -10.29 9.59 -5.19
CA PHE A 27 -11.01 8.65 -6.05
C PHE A 27 -12.29 8.13 -5.37
N LEU A 28 -12.19 7.70 -4.11
CA LEU A 28 -13.31 7.09 -3.38
C LEU A 28 -14.44 8.08 -3.09
N ASN A 29 -14.14 9.38 -2.99
CA ASN A 29 -15.14 10.44 -2.85
C ASN A 29 -15.83 10.82 -4.18
N GLN A 30 -15.19 10.53 -5.32
CA GLN A 30 -15.70 10.91 -6.65
C GLN A 30 -16.47 9.79 -7.35
N TYR A 31 -16.13 8.53 -7.05
CA TYR A 31 -16.65 7.36 -7.78
C TYR A 31 -17.40 6.39 -6.89
N ALA A 32 -18.65 6.12 -7.27
CA ALA A 32 -19.49 5.03 -6.80
C ALA A 32 -19.69 4.00 -7.92
N LEU A 33 -20.17 2.81 -7.54
CA LEU A 33 -20.38 1.68 -8.45
C LEU A 33 -21.12 2.05 -9.75
N PRO A 34 -22.24 2.81 -9.74
CA PRO A 34 -22.96 3.14 -10.98
C PRO A 34 -22.16 4.01 -11.96
N GLN A 35 -21.13 4.72 -11.50
CA GLN A 35 -20.26 5.54 -12.36
C GLN A 35 -19.12 4.73 -12.98
N LEU A 36 -18.83 3.53 -12.45
CA LEU A 36 -17.75 2.66 -12.91
C LEU A 36 -18.26 1.58 -13.88
N THR A 37 -19.51 1.17 -13.72
CA THR A 37 -20.21 0.20 -14.57
C THR A 37 -21.03 0.92 -15.64
N SER A 38 -21.00 0.44 -16.89
CA SER A 38 -22.04 0.79 -17.87
C SER A 38 -23.11 -0.30 -17.91
N GLU A 39 -24.34 0.06 -18.29
CA GLU A 39 -25.49 -0.86 -18.34
C GLU A 39 -25.22 -2.11 -19.20
N ASP A 40 -24.37 -1.98 -20.23
CA ASP A 40 -24.04 -3.07 -21.16
C ASP A 40 -22.98 -4.08 -20.65
N GLN A 41 -22.37 -3.88 -19.48
CA GLN A 41 -21.21 -4.67 -19.04
C GLN A 41 -21.52 -5.95 -18.25
N GLY A 42 -22.79 -6.21 -17.94
CA GLY A 42 -23.25 -7.42 -17.25
C GLY A 42 -22.77 -7.56 -15.79
N SER A 43 -23.24 -8.61 -15.11
CA SER A 43 -23.05 -8.82 -13.67
C SER A 43 -21.59 -9.01 -13.24
N ASP A 44 -20.76 -9.61 -14.10
CA ASP A 44 -19.35 -9.87 -13.81
C ASP A 44 -18.52 -8.57 -13.78
N SER A 45 -18.95 -7.49 -14.45
CA SER A 45 -18.27 -6.18 -14.33
C SER A 45 -18.61 -5.50 -13.00
N GLU A 46 -19.85 -5.63 -12.56
CA GLU A 46 -20.29 -5.12 -11.28
C GLU A 46 -19.54 -5.78 -10.11
N LEU A 47 -19.35 -7.11 -10.15
CA LEU A 47 -18.57 -7.84 -9.16
C LEU A 47 -17.11 -7.38 -9.11
N PHE A 48 -16.50 -7.15 -10.27
CA PHE A 48 -15.14 -6.62 -10.37
C PHE A 48 -15.01 -5.26 -9.67
N TYR A 49 -15.90 -4.30 -9.97
CA TYR A 49 -15.81 -2.97 -9.36
C TYR A 49 -16.20 -2.96 -7.88
N LYS A 50 -17.12 -3.84 -7.45
CA LYS A 50 -17.41 -4.05 -6.02
C LYS A 50 -16.15 -4.52 -5.29
N GLY A 51 -15.44 -5.50 -5.84
CA GLY A 51 -14.18 -6.00 -5.28
C GLY A 51 -13.10 -4.92 -5.24
N LEU A 52 -12.89 -4.22 -6.36
CA LEU A 52 -11.90 -3.15 -6.45
C LEU A 52 -12.16 -2.04 -5.43
N LEU A 53 -13.41 -1.54 -5.35
CA LEU A 53 -13.77 -0.50 -4.40
C LEU A 53 -13.66 -0.97 -2.94
N ALA A 54 -13.89 -2.26 -2.65
CA ALA A 54 -13.69 -2.81 -1.32
C ALA A 54 -12.20 -2.81 -0.94
N ASP A 55 -11.34 -3.28 -1.84
CA ASP A 55 -9.88 -3.31 -1.62
C ASP A 55 -9.30 -1.90 -1.47
N LEU A 56 -9.69 -0.94 -2.33
CA LEU A 56 -9.24 0.45 -2.23
C LEU A 56 -9.65 1.13 -0.91
N ARG A 57 -10.85 0.82 -0.39
CA ARG A 57 -11.29 1.33 0.93
C ARG A 57 -10.46 0.77 2.07
N HIS A 58 -10.14 -0.53 2.04
CA HIS A 58 -9.24 -1.11 3.03
C HIS A 58 -7.84 -0.47 2.93
N MET A 59 -7.34 -0.24 1.71
CA MET A 59 -6.04 0.41 1.51
C MET A 59 -6.00 1.83 2.09
N LEU A 60 -7.09 2.60 1.91
CA LEU A 60 -7.21 3.92 2.51
C LEU A 60 -7.08 3.83 4.04
N VAL A 61 -7.90 2.99 4.67
CA VAL A 61 -7.91 2.83 6.14
C VAL A 61 -6.55 2.37 6.68
N PHE A 62 -5.92 1.36 6.08
CA PHE A 62 -4.61 0.89 6.53
C PHE A 62 -3.54 1.96 6.39
N SER A 63 -3.55 2.70 5.29
CA SER A 63 -2.59 3.77 5.05
C SER A 63 -2.74 4.94 6.04
N GLU A 64 -3.98 5.32 6.36
CA GLU A 64 -4.28 6.36 7.37
C GLU A 64 -3.84 5.96 8.77
N VAL A 65 -4.16 4.74 9.19
CA VAL A 65 -3.77 4.21 10.50
C VAL A 65 -2.25 4.17 10.63
N ALA A 66 -1.55 3.72 9.59
CA ALA A 66 -0.10 3.66 9.61
C ALA A 66 0.55 5.07 9.56
N TYR A 67 -0.02 5.99 8.77
CA TYR A 67 0.40 7.39 8.72
C TYR A 67 0.32 8.06 10.09
N GLU A 68 -0.78 7.86 10.81
CA GLU A 68 -0.95 8.39 12.17
C GLU A 68 -0.01 7.73 13.16
N LYS A 69 0.18 6.40 13.09
CA LYS A 69 1.11 5.66 13.95
C LYS A 69 2.54 6.17 13.80
N LEU A 70 3.03 6.36 12.57
CA LEU A 70 4.35 6.95 12.32
C LEU A 70 4.41 8.42 12.76
N GLY A 71 3.32 9.17 12.57
CA GLY A 71 3.19 10.54 13.08
C GLY A 71 3.36 10.62 14.60
N VAL A 72 2.76 9.68 15.35
CA VAL A 72 2.96 9.57 16.79
C VAL A 72 4.42 9.30 17.13
N ALA A 73 5.09 8.39 16.42
CA ALA A 73 6.50 8.08 16.65
C ALA A 73 7.40 9.32 16.47
N LEU A 74 7.18 10.06 15.38
CA LEU A 74 8.01 11.20 14.97
C LEU A 74 7.81 12.45 15.84
N ARG A 75 6.63 12.62 16.46
CA ARG A 75 6.33 13.77 17.34
C ARG A 75 6.83 13.60 18.77
N ARG A 76 7.31 12.42 19.17
CA ARG A 76 7.81 12.21 20.53
C ARG A 76 9.08 13.03 20.78
N PRO A 77 9.26 13.61 21.99
CA PRO A 77 10.49 14.32 22.34
C PRO A 77 11.75 13.47 22.21
N ASN A 78 11.63 12.19 22.59
CA ASN A 78 12.64 11.17 22.38
C ASN A 78 12.12 10.16 21.37
N PHE A 79 12.86 9.97 20.28
CA PHE A 79 12.47 9.03 19.23
C PHE A 79 12.55 7.58 19.76
N ASP A 80 11.40 6.90 19.75
CA ASP A 80 11.28 5.50 20.17
C ASP A 80 11.46 4.61 18.94
N THR A 81 12.69 4.13 18.76
CA THR A 81 13.08 3.29 17.61
C THR A 81 12.22 2.03 17.52
N ASP A 82 12.01 1.32 18.63
CA ASP A 82 11.23 0.08 18.64
C ASP A 82 9.77 0.32 18.23
N PHE A 83 9.19 1.44 18.66
CA PHE A 83 7.83 1.81 18.26
C PHE A 83 7.74 2.17 16.78
N ALA A 84 8.74 2.90 16.26
CA ALA A 84 8.81 3.26 14.85
C ALA A 84 9.01 2.02 13.95
N GLU A 85 9.92 1.12 14.30
CA GLU A 85 10.16 -0.13 13.57
C GLU A 85 8.90 -1.01 13.51
N ARG A 86 8.14 -1.10 14.60
CA ARG A 86 6.81 -1.76 14.58
C ARG A 86 5.83 -1.08 13.63
N GLY A 87 5.87 0.25 13.55
CA GLY A 87 5.06 1.00 12.59
C GLY A 87 5.45 0.69 11.15
N LEU A 88 6.75 0.67 10.84
CA LEU A 88 7.27 0.36 9.50
C LEU A 88 6.98 -1.09 9.08
N TYR A 89 7.06 -2.03 10.02
CA TYR A 89 6.60 -3.41 9.84
C TYR A 89 5.12 -3.49 9.44
N ASP A 90 4.26 -2.75 10.16
CA ASP A 90 2.84 -2.72 9.83
C ASP A 90 2.58 -2.08 8.45
N VAL A 91 3.32 -1.03 8.07
CA VAL A 91 3.21 -0.44 6.72
C VAL A 91 3.49 -1.48 5.65
N TYR A 92 4.58 -2.24 5.79
CA TYR A 92 4.93 -3.27 4.83
C TYR A 92 3.82 -4.33 4.72
N HIS A 93 3.38 -4.90 5.84
CA HIS A 93 2.46 -6.04 5.78
C HIS A 93 0.98 -5.67 5.59
N GLN A 94 0.53 -4.54 6.14
CA GLN A 94 -0.88 -4.13 6.07
C GLN A 94 -1.16 -3.23 4.87
N CYS A 95 -0.16 -2.52 4.34
CA CYS A 95 -0.35 -1.63 3.21
C CYS A 95 0.33 -2.20 1.95
N VAL A 96 1.66 -2.39 1.96
CA VAL A 96 2.41 -2.85 0.77
C VAL A 96 1.95 -4.23 0.30
N ASN A 97 1.99 -5.24 1.18
CA ASN A 97 1.56 -6.59 0.81
C ASN A 97 0.08 -6.63 0.40
N ALA A 98 -0.78 -5.94 1.13
CA ALA A 98 -2.20 -5.94 0.85
C ALA A 98 -2.55 -5.28 -0.49
N PHE A 99 -1.74 -4.32 -0.96
CA PHE A 99 -1.86 -3.74 -2.30
C PHE A 99 -1.43 -4.73 -3.40
N PHE A 100 -0.29 -5.41 -3.25
CA PHE A 100 0.21 -6.34 -4.27
C PHE A 100 -0.50 -7.71 -4.28
N TYR A 101 -1.17 -8.06 -3.18
CA TYR A 101 -1.99 -9.25 -3.03
C TYR A 101 -3.43 -8.88 -2.66
N PRO A 102 -4.18 -8.21 -3.56
CA PRO A 102 -5.51 -7.71 -3.26
C PRO A 102 -6.50 -8.87 -3.04
N LYS A 103 -7.34 -8.77 -2.01
CA LYS A 103 -8.24 -9.85 -1.59
C LYS A 103 -9.26 -10.25 -2.66
N ASN A 104 -9.73 -9.29 -3.47
CA ASN A 104 -10.71 -9.56 -4.52
C ASN A 104 -10.08 -9.86 -5.88
N GLU A 105 -8.74 -9.94 -5.97
CA GLU A 105 -8.00 -10.33 -7.19
C GLU A 105 -8.42 -9.54 -8.44
N CYS A 106 -8.74 -8.26 -8.26
CA CYS A 106 -9.13 -7.38 -9.37
C CYS A 106 -7.92 -7.05 -10.27
N TYR A 107 -6.72 -7.15 -9.72
CA TYR A 107 -5.47 -7.12 -10.48
C TYR A 107 -4.43 -8.01 -9.78
N SER A 108 -3.35 -8.29 -10.49
CA SER A 108 -2.18 -9.01 -9.99
C SER A 108 -0.91 -8.33 -10.47
N GLU A 109 0.17 -8.43 -9.72
CA GLU A 109 1.51 -8.03 -10.18
C GLU A 109 2.12 -9.12 -11.07
N ASP A 110 2.68 -8.72 -12.21
CA ASP A 110 3.56 -9.56 -13.02
C ASP A 110 5.02 -9.16 -12.74
N GLY A 111 5.66 -9.88 -11.81
CA GLY A 111 7.02 -9.59 -11.34
C GLY A 111 8.10 -9.61 -12.43
N ARG A 112 7.80 -10.09 -13.64
CA ARG A 112 8.73 -10.05 -14.79
C ARG A 112 8.92 -8.64 -15.35
N TYR A 113 8.03 -7.70 -15.04
CA TYR A 113 8.08 -6.35 -15.59
C TYR A 113 8.76 -5.34 -14.67
N ALA A 114 9.08 -5.70 -13.42
CA ALA A 114 9.72 -4.83 -12.44
C ALA A 114 11.04 -4.19 -12.93
N TYR A 115 11.75 -4.85 -13.85
CA TYR A 115 13.03 -4.37 -14.42
C TYR A 115 12.92 -3.81 -15.84
N THR A 116 11.71 -3.71 -16.42
CA THR A 116 11.50 -3.33 -17.83
C THR A 116 10.92 -1.93 -18.02
N GLY A 117 10.54 -1.25 -16.93
CA GLY A 117 9.88 0.06 -16.97
C GLY A 117 8.43 0.04 -17.46
N GLN A 118 7.83 -1.15 -17.65
CA GLN A 118 6.40 -1.31 -17.91
C GLN A 118 5.61 -1.49 -16.61
N ASP A 119 4.35 -1.04 -16.62
CA ASP A 119 3.43 -1.28 -15.50
C ASP A 119 3.34 -2.79 -15.19
N ALA A 120 3.74 -3.20 -13.98
CA ALA A 120 3.67 -4.59 -13.55
C ALA A 120 2.24 -5.05 -13.25
N ILE A 121 1.30 -4.12 -13.07
CA ILE A 121 -0.09 -4.43 -12.73
C ILE A 121 -0.86 -4.95 -13.96
N ARG A 122 -1.44 -6.13 -13.80
CA ARG A 122 -2.34 -6.78 -14.76
C ARG A 122 -3.74 -6.85 -14.18
N PHE A 123 -4.68 -6.13 -14.80
CA PHE A 123 -6.07 -6.18 -14.37
C PHE A 123 -6.75 -7.45 -14.89
N ARG A 124 -7.56 -8.08 -14.04
CA ARG A 124 -8.39 -9.24 -14.41
C ARG A 124 -9.39 -8.90 -15.52
N LYS A 125 -9.81 -7.63 -15.58
CA LYS A 125 -10.67 -7.05 -16.61
C LYS A 125 -10.16 -5.68 -16.99
N LYS A 126 -10.40 -5.25 -18.23
CA LYS A 126 -10.06 -3.89 -18.66
C LYS A 126 -10.95 -2.88 -17.89
N PRO A 127 -10.41 -2.12 -16.93
CA PRO A 127 -11.21 -1.16 -16.19
C PRO A 127 -11.39 0.13 -17.02
N ILE A 128 -12.33 0.98 -16.61
CA ILE A 128 -12.37 2.35 -17.13
C ILE A 128 -11.09 3.10 -16.73
N ARG A 129 -10.81 4.19 -17.44
CA ARG A 129 -9.59 4.98 -17.24
C ARG A 129 -9.39 5.42 -15.79
N ALA A 130 -10.43 5.94 -15.14
CA ALA A 130 -10.32 6.43 -13.76
C ALA A 130 -9.88 5.32 -12.78
N ALA A 131 -10.47 4.12 -12.89
CA ALA A 131 -10.13 2.97 -12.07
C ALA A 131 -8.75 2.39 -12.41
N ARG A 132 -8.32 2.45 -13.68
CA ARG A 132 -6.94 2.12 -14.06
C ARG A 132 -5.94 3.07 -13.42
N ASP A 133 -6.17 4.37 -13.58
CA ASP A 133 -5.22 5.42 -13.25
C ASP A 133 -4.99 5.47 -11.74
N ILE A 134 -6.03 5.29 -10.91
CA ILE A 134 -5.86 5.22 -9.45
C ILE A 134 -4.97 4.05 -9.03
N VAL A 135 -5.19 2.85 -9.57
CA VAL A 135 -4.39 1.66 -9.20
C VAL A 135 -2.93 1.84 -9.62
N LEU A 136 -2.67 2.35 -10.83
CA LEU A 136 -1.30 2.56 -11.31
C LEU A 136 -0.57 3.69 -10.56
N THR A 137 -1.27 4.78 -10.22
CA THR A 137 -0.70 5.85 -9.39
C THR A 137 -0.32 5.34 -8.02
N VAL A 138 -1.19 4.56 -7.38
CA VAL A 138 -0.93 3.95 -6.08
C VAL A 138 0.21 2.93 -6.18
N SER A 139 0.26 2.09 -7.23
CA SER A 139 1.33 1.11 -7.46
C SER A 139 2.72 1.72 -7.35
N LYS A 140 2.95 2.86 -8.00
CA LYS A 140 4.27 3.53 -7.99
C LYS A 140 4.71 3.92 -6.57
N ILE A 141 3.79 4.46 -5.78
CA ILE A 141 4.07 4.83 -4.39
C ILE A 141 4.39 3.59 -3.56
N PHE A 142 3.63 2.51 -3.77
CA PHE A 142 3.79 1.25 -3.05
C PHE A 142 5.01 0.43 -3.49
N GLU A 143 5.46 0.57 -4.73
CA GLU A 143 6.74 0.06 -5.22
C GLU A 143 7.91 0.73 -4.49
N GLU A 144 7.92 2.05 -4.40
CA GLU A 144 8.96 2.77 -3.64
C GLU A 144 8.93 2.40 -2.15
N LEU A 145 7.72 2.27 -1.56
CA LEU A 145 7.58 1.82 -0.17
C LEU A 145 8.08 0.38 0.01
N ARG A 146 7.84 -0.52 -0.94
CA ARG A 146 8.34 -1.90 -0.89
C ARG A 146 9.86 -1.93 -0.86
N ASP A 147 10.50 -1.13 -1.69
CA ASP A 147 11.96 -1.05 -1.77
C ASP A 147 12.56 -0.47 -0.48
N ASP A 148 12.03 0.68 -0.02
CA ASP A 148 12.44 1.35 1.22
C ASP A 148 12.28 0.45 2.46
N LEU A 149 11.27 -0.41 2.46
CA LEU A 149 10.87 -1.23 3.60
C LEU A 149 11.21 -2.72 3.46
N SER A 150 12.03 -3.09 2.48
CA SER A 150 12.45 -4.49 2.23
C SER A 150 13.00 -5.20 3.48
N TYR A 151 13.72 -4.50 4.35
CA TYR A 151 14.19 -5.03 5.64
C TYR A 151 13.03 -5.53 6.54
N TYR A 152 11.88 -4.87 6.49
CA TYR A 152 10.72 -5.20 7.32
C TYR A 152 9.90 -6.37 6.78
N GLU A 153 10.20 -6.89 5.59
CA GLU A 153 9.55 -8.06 5.01
C GLU A 153 9.77 -9.32 5.85
N SER A 154 11.02 -9.58 6.27
CA SER A 154 11.39 -10.83 6.95
C SER A 154 12.55 -10.70 7.94
N ASP A 155 13.53 -9.84 7.67
CA ASP A 155 14.73 -9.68 8.51
C ASP A 155 14.38 -9.12 9.90
N TYR A 156 13.47 -8.15 9.97
CA TYR A 156 13.01 -7.58 11.23
C TYR A 156 12.50 -8.65 12.23
N MET A 157 11.61 -9.55 11.77
CA MET A 157 11.05 -10.60 12.61
C MET A 157 12.10 -11.65 13.01
N THR A 158 13.05 -11.92 12.11
CA THR A 158 14.17 -12.82 12.38
C THR A 158 15.05 -12.27 13.51
N GLN A 159 15.42 -10.99 13.42
CA GLN A 159 16.23 -10.31 14.43
C GLN A 159 15.50 -10.24 15.78
N ARG A 160 14.20 -9.92 15.77
CA ARG A 160 13.34 -9.88 16.96
C ARG A 160 13.26 -11.22 17.70
N ARG A 161 13.21 -12.34 16.97
CA ARG A 161 13.21 -13.69 17.55
C ARG A 161 14.55 -14.03 18.19
N MET A 162 15.67 -13.70 17.54
CA MET A 162 17.02 -13.94 18.08
C MET A 162 17.29 -13.13 19.35
N GLN A 163 16.78 -11.89 19.44
CA GLN A 163 16.95 -11.06 20.63
C GLN A 163 16.10 -11.52 21.82
N GLY A 164 14.92 -12.09 21.57
CA GLY A 164 14.05 -12.63 22.63
C GLY A 164 14.48 -13.99 23.19
N GLN A 165 15.54 -14.61 22.66
CA GLN A 165 16.14 -15.85 23.16
C GLN A 165 17.35 -15.62 24.07
N LYS A 166 17.69 -14.35 24.37
CA LYS A 166 18.72 -13.96 25.34
C LYS A 166 18.08 -13.54 26.65
#